data_AF-X8CH34-F1
#
_entry.id   AF-X8CH34-F1
#
_cell.length_a   1.000
_cell.length_b   1.000
_cell.length_c   1.000
_cell.angle_alpha   90.00
_cell.angle_beta   90.00
_cell.angle_gamma   90.00
#
_symmetry.space_group_name_H-M   'P 1'
#
loop_
_entity.id
_entity.type
_entity.pdbx_description
1 polymer ?
#
loop_
_entity_poly.entity_id
_entity_poly.type
_entity_poly.pdbx_seq_one_letter_code
_entity_poly.pdbx_strand_id
1 'polypeptide(L)'
;MTRPPPRAIGQRCATSSAPSSPDNRRAADARRRHDDPAPLSRVGDLARRAQSAGFSGLLFTETGRTAYLNAAVASQAAPGLELSTGVAVAFPRSPFVTATTAWELAEATGGKFRLGLGTQVRTHVVRRYGVPFDRPGPRLRDYVLAVKACFAAFRTGTLDHHGEFYDLDFITPSGAGAHRCPRPES
;
A
#
# COMPACT_ATOMS: atom_id res chain seq x y z
N MET A 1 45.94 -16.22 -26.69
CA MET A 1 44.86 -17.18 -26.96
C MET A 1 43.53 -16.43 -26.94
N THR A 2 43.08 -15.97 -28.10
CA THR A 2 41.90 -15.12 -28.30
C THR A 2 40.86 -15.90 -29.12
N ARG A 3 39.67 -16.11 -28.57
CA ARG A 3 38.55 -16.79 -29.26
C ARG A 3 37.94 -15.87 -30.33
N PRO A 4 37.58 -16.38 -31.52
CA PRO A 4 36.83 -15.62 -32.51
C PRO A 4 35.31 -15.63 -32.20
N PRO A 5 34.54 -14.64 -32.70
CA PRO A 5 33.09 -14.58 -32.46
C PRO A 5 32.30 -15.46 -33.45
N PRO A 6 31.11 -15.97 -33.08
CA PRO A 6 30.25 -16.67 -34.01
C PRO A 6 29.44 -15.71 -34.89
N ARG A 7 29.32 -16.08 -36.17
CA ARG A 7 28.58 -15.38 -37.25
C ARG A 7 27.06 -15.38 -37.01
N ALA A 8 26.43 -14.28 -37.42
CA ALA A 8 24.98 -14.12 -37.49
C ALA A 8 24.37 -15.01 -38.59
N ILE A 9 23.26 -15.67 -38.27
CA ILE A 9 22.33 -16.23 -39.26
C ILE A 9 21.01 -15.49 -39.06
N GLY A 10 20.65 -14.70 -40.07
CA GLY A 10 19.33 -14.11 -40.18
C GLY A 10 18.36 -15.10 -40.81
N GLN A 11 17.16 -15.19 -40.24
CA GLN A 11 15.97 -15.61 -40.96
C GLN A 11 14.78 -14.87 -40.36
N ARG A 12 14.28 -13.89 -41.12
CA ARG A 12 12.91 -13.39 -40.95
C ARG A 12 12.00 -14.40 -41.65
N CYS A 13 10.93 -14.80 -40.98
CA CYS A 13 9.71 -15.21 -41.66
C CYS A 13 8.55 -14.61 -40.87
N ALA A 14 7.86 -13.65 -41.47
CA ALA A 14 6.66 -13.04 -40.93
C ALA A 14 5.46 -13.94 -41.23
N THR A 15 4.56 -14.13 -40.26
CA THR A 15 3.12 -14.26 -40.52
C THR A 15 2.33 -13.93 -39.24
N SER A 16 1.61 -12.82 -39.31
CA SER A 16 0.21 -12.65 -38.86
C SER A 16 -0.26 -13.41 -37.61
N SER A 17 -0.54 -12.67 -36.53
CA SER A 17 -1.52 -13.10 -35.52
C SER A 17 -2.70 -12.12 -35.51
N ALA A 18 -3.85 -12.63 -35.95
CA ALA A 18 -5.16 -11.99 -36.03
C ALA A 18 -5.61 -11.29 -34.72
N PRO A 19 -6.53 -10.31 -34.80
CA PRO A 19 -7.03 -9.59 -33.63
C PRO A 19 -7.75 -10.53 -32.66
N SER A 20 -7.48 -10.38 -31.37
CA SER A 20 -8.08 -11.18 -30.31
C SER A 20 -9.60 -10.98 -30.25
N SER A 21 -10.34 -12.06 -30.54
CA SER A 21 -11.81 -12.10 -30.46
C SER A 21 -12.31 -11.65 -29.08
N PRO A 22 -13.44 -10.90 -29.00
CA PRO A 22 -14.04 -10.44 -27.74
C PRO A 22 -14.37 -11.59 -26.78
N ASP A 23 -14.55 -12.80 -27.30
CA ASP A 23 -14.87 -14.01 -26.53
C ASP A 23 -13.72 -14.45 -25.61
N ASN A 24 -12.47 -14.20 -26.03
CA ASN A 24 -11.28 -14.57 -25.27
C ASN A 24 -11.06 -13.63 -24.05
N ARG A 25 -11.62 -12.42 -24.08
CA ARG A 25 -11.56 -11.48 -22.95
C ARG A 25 -12.49 -11.92 -21.82
N ARG A 26 -13.66 -12.50 -22.15
CA ARG A 26 -14.60 -13.05 -21.16
C ARG A 26 -14.06 -14.31 -20.50
N ALA A 27 -13.43 -15.20 -21.26
CA ALA A 27 -12.81 -16.42 -20.73
C ALA A 27 -11.59 -16.14 -19.82
N ALA A 28 -10.82 -15.08 -20.09
CA ALA A 28 -9.73 -14.64 -19.22
C ALA A 28 -10.23 -14.06 -17.88
N ASP A 29 -11.41 -13.41 -17.86
CA ASP A 29 -12.01 -12.86 -16.62
C ASP A 29 -12.55 -13.98 -15.71
N ALA A 30 -12.91 -15.15 -16.27
CA ALA A 30 -13.47 -16.29 -15.55
C ALA A 30 -12.44 -17.19 -14.84
N ARG A 31 -11.14 -17.02 -15.09
CA ARG A 31 -10.05 -17.75 -14.41
C ARG A 31 -9.33 -16.94 -13.34
N ARG A 32 -9.93 -15.84 -12.86
CA ARG A 32 -9.39 -15.17 -11.66
C ARG A 32 -9.56 -16.10 -10.48
N ARG A 33 -8.49 -16.35 -9.73
CA ARG A 33 -8.65 -16.96 -8.42
C ARG A 33 -9.53 -16.00 -7.62
N HIS A 34 -10.44 -16.53 -6.80
CA HIS A 34 -11.30 -15.70 -5.94
C HIS A 34 -10.48 -14.70 -5.10
N ASP A 35 -9.22 -15.03 -4.83
CA ASP A 35 -8.27 -14.24 -4.04
C ASP A 35 -7.41 -13.24 -4.84
N ASP A 36 -7.55 -13.16 -6.18
CA ASP A 36 -6.79 -12.19 -6.95
C ASP A 36 -7.30 -10.77 -6.61
N PRO A 37 -6.43 -9.84 -6.20
CA PRO A 37 -6.87 -8.50 -5.87
C PRO A 37 -7.55 -7.87 -7.09
N ALA A 38 -8.69 -7.20 -6.87
CA ALA A 38 -9.38 -6.50 -7.93
C ALA A 38 -8.48 -5.41 -8.54
N PRO A 39 -8.51 -5.17 -9.86
CA PRO A 39 -7.80 -4.05 -10.48
C PRO A 39 -8.17 -2.73 -9.78
N LEU A 40 -7.20 -1.81 -9.62
CA LEU A 40 -7.44 -0.52 -8.96
C LEU A 40 -8.62 0.25 -9.60
N SER A 41 -8.77 0.16 -10.92
CA SER A 41 -9.89 0.76 -11.65
C SER A 41 -11.28 0.27 -11.22
N ARG A 42 -11.38 -0.94 -10.64
CA ARG A 42 -12.65 -1.51 -10.14
C ARG A 42 -12.91 -1.20 -8.65
N VAL A 43 -11.95 -0.62 -7.93
CA VAL A 43 -12.08 -0.36 -6.48
C VAL A 43 -13.15 0.71 -6.21
N GLY A 44 -13.25 1.73 -7.06
CA GLY A 44 -14.28 2.75 -6.90
C GLY A 44 -15.71 2.20 -7.03
N ASP A 45 -15.92 1.28 -7.98
CA ASP A 45 -17.21 0.59 -8.12
C ASP A 45 -17.52 -0.30 -6.92
N LEU A 46 -16.50 -0.99 -6.38
CA LEU A 46 -16.65 -1.79 -5.16
C LEU A 46 -17.07 -0.92 -3.98
N ALA A 47 -16.44 0.25 -3.81
CA ALA A 47 -16.74 1.19 -2.74
C ALA A 47 -18.18 1.72 -2.83
N ARG A 48 -18.62 2.14 -4.03
CA ARG A 48 -20.00 2.57 -4.26
C ARG A 48 -21.01 1.48 -3.94
N ARG A 49 -20.77 0.25 -4.43
CA ARG A 49 -21.67 -0.88 -4.14
C ARG A 49 -21.74 -1.19 -2.65
N ALA A 50 -20.61 -1.16 -1.94
CA ALA A 50 -20.59 -1.37 -0.50
C ALA A 50 -21.40 -0.30 0.24
N GLN A 51 -21.21 0.97 -0.13
CA GLN A 51 -21.97 2.08 0.45
C GLN A 51 -23.47 1.96 0.16
N SER A 52 -23.87 1.69 -1.08
CA SER A 52 -25.28 1.51 -1.47
C SER A 52 -25.95 0.30 -0.81
N ALA A 53 -25.17 -0.72 -0.46
CA ALA A 53 -25.64 -1.87 0.29
C ALA A 53 -25.73 -1.62 1.81
N GLY A 54 -25.39 -0.41 2.28
CA GLY A 54 -25.49 -0.02 3.68
C GLY A 54 -24.30 -0.42 4.56
N PHE A 55 -23.18 -0.85 3.97
CA PHE A 55 -21.97 -1.11 4.75
C PHE A 55 -21.37 0.20 5.28
N SER A 56 -20.90 0.17 6.52
CA SER A 56 -20.26 1.33 7.17
C SER A 56 -18.82 1.55 6.72
N GLY A 57 -18.15 0.50 6.23
CA GLY A 57 -16.73 0.55 5.95
C GLY A 57 -16.20 -0.53 5.01
N LEU A 58 -14.98 -0.33 4.56
CA LEU A 58 -14.17 -1.30 3.81
C LEU A 58 -12.81 -1.48 4.46
N LEU A 59 -12.33 -2.72 4.42
CA LEU A 59 -11.02 -3.11 4.89
C LEU A 59 -10.21 -3.66 3.72
N PHE A 60 -9.01 -3.12 3.52
CA PHE A 60 -8.10 -3.53 2.46
C PHE A 60 -6.91 -4.31 3.03
N THR A 61 -6.71 -5.52 2.52
CA THR A 61 -5.60 -6.38 2.93
C THR A 61 -4.41 -6.24 1.97
N GLU A 62 -3.20 -6.29 2.52
CA GLU A 62 -1.98 -6.28 1.72
C GLU A 62 -1.49 -7.71 1.44
N THR A 63 -1.95 -8.29 0.32
CA THR A 63 -1.61 -9.67 -0.08
C THR A 63 -0.75 -9.71 -1.36
N GLY A 64 -1.05 -8.81 -2.31
CA GLY A 64 -0.32 -8.67 -3.58
C GLY A 64 -0.33 -7.26 -4.18
N ARG A 65 -1.02 -6.31 -3.52
CA ARG A 65 -1.02 -4.87 -3.83
C ARG A 65 -0.98 -4.10 -2.53
N THR A 66 -0.52 -2.86 -2.59
CA THR A 66 -0.53 -1.98 -1.42
C THR A 66 -1.98 -1.69 -1.01
N ALA A 67 -2.26 -1.71 0.30
CA ALA A 67 -3.59 -1.44 0.80
C ALA A 67 -3.98 0.05 0.69
N TYR A 68 -2.98 0.95 0.70
CA TYR A 68 -3.18 2.40 0.66
C TYR A 68 -3.81 2.92 -0.64
N LEU A 69 -3.37 2.41 -1.80
CA LEU A 69 -3.91 2.87 -3.09
C LEU A 69 -5.38 2.48 -3.26
N ASN A 70 -5.78 1.31 -2.74
CA ASN A 70 -7.19 0.93 -2.72
C ASN A 70 -8.00 1.89 -1.85
N ALA A 71 -7.50 2.24 -0.68
CA ALA A 71 -8.15 3.21 0.21
C ALA A 71 -8.27 4.60 -0.45
N ALA A 72 -7.23 5.09 -1.13
CA ALA A 72 -7.26 6.37 -1.84
C ALA A 72 -8.32 6.39 -2.95
N VAL A 73 -8.39 5.33 -3.77
CA VAL A 73 -9.41 5.23 -4.82
C VAL A 73 -10.82 5.11 -4.23
N ALA A 74 -10.98 4.32 -3.16
CA ALA A 74 -12.26 4.15 -2.49
C ALA A 74 -12.76 5.45 -1.83
N SER A 75 -11.86 6.26 -1.25
CA SER A 75 -12.24 7.49 -0.55
C SER A 75 -12.88 8.51 -1.49
N GLN A 76 -12.36 8.63 -2.71
CA GLN A 76 -12.91 9.52 -3.73
C GLN A 76 -14.23 8.99 -4.31
N ALA A 77 -14.38 7.67 -4.40
CA ALA A 77 -15.53 7.04 -5.05
C ALA A 77 -16.77 6.92 -4.15
N ALA A 78 -16.58 6.80 -2.83
CA ALA A 78 -17.65 6.66 -1.84
C ALA A 78 -17.34 7.49 -0.58
N PRO A 79 -17.52 8.83 -0.63
CA PRO A 79 -17.27 9.70 0.51
C PRO A 79 -18.10 9.30 1.73
N GLY A 80 -17.49 9.35 2.92
CA GLY A 80 -18.16 9.05 4.19
C GLY A 80 -18.09 7.58 4.63
N LEU A 81 -17.60 6.68 3.79
CA LEU A 81 -17.30 5.28 4.15
C LEU A 81 -16.06 5.22 5.05
N GLU A 82 -16.08 4.37 6.07
CA GLU A 82 -14.88 4.11 6.89
C GLU A 82 -13.90 3.21 6.15
N LEU A 83 -12.67 3.65 5.96
CA LEU A 83 -11.67 2.89 5.23
C LEU A 83 -10.57 2.44 6.18
N SER A 84 -10.17 1.19 6.06
CA SER A 84 -9.13 0.63 6.92
C SER A 84 -8.17 -0.28 6.17
N THR A 85 -7.00 -0.48 6.77
CA THR A 85 -6.03 -1.48 6.31
C THR A 85 -6.00 -2.64 7.30
N GLY A 86 -6.03 -3.87 6.80
CA GLY A 86 -6.07 -5.09 7.62
C GLY A 86 -5.27 -6.22 6.99
N VAL A 87 -3.95 -6.13 6.88
CA VAL A 87 -3.06 -5.12 7.47
C VAL A 87 -2.21 -4.48 6.37
N ALA A 88 -1.74 -3.26 6.60
CA ALA A 88 -0.60 -2.72 5.86
C ALA A 88 0.70 -3.29 6.44
N VAL A 89 1.61 -3.73 5.57
CA VAL A 89 2.86 -4.38 5.99
C VAL A 89 3.87 -3.33 6.47
N ALA A 90 4.21 -3.38 7.76
CA ALA A 90 5.01 -2.35 8.44
C ALA A 90 6.50 -2.43 8.10
N PHE A 91 7.13 -3.60 8.26
CA PHE A 91 8.59 -3.76 8.19
C PHE A 91 9.29 -3.37 6.87
N PRO A 92 8.68 -3.47 5.67
CA PRO A 92 9.31 -3.02 4.44
C PRO A 92 9.25 -1.51 4.22
N ARG A 93 8.62 -0.75 5.12
CA ARG A 93 8.42 0.70 4.98
C ARG A 93 8.99 1.45 6.16
N SER A 94 9.58 2.62 5.92
CA SER A 94 9.87 3.56 7.01
C SER A 94 8.58 3.93 7.76
N PRO A 95 8.60 4.01 9.11
CA PRO A 95 7.47 4.52 9.88
C PRO A 95 6.99 5.89 9.42
N PHE A 96 7.92 6.77 9.02
CA PHE A 96 7.60 8.11 8.52
C PHE A 96 6.78 8.06 7.22
N VAL A 97 7.18 7.22 6.25
CA VAL A 97 6.44 7.05 4.99
C VAL A 97 5.03 6.52 5.26
N THR A 98 4.91 5.51 6.11
CA THR A 98 3.59 4.98 6.52
C THR A 98 2.73 6.05 7.20
N ALA A 99 3.33 6.86 8.08
CA ALA A 99 2.64 7.94 8.76
C ALA A 99 2.16 9.01 7.76
N THR A 100 3.01 9.47 6.84
CA THR A 100 2.63 10.44 5.80
C THR A 100 1.46 9.93 4.96
N THR A 101 1.54 8.70 4.45
CA THR A 101 0.44 8.12 3.65
C THR A 101 -0.86 7.98 4.45
N ALA A 102 -0.78 7.59 5.72
CA ALA A 102 -1.96 7.50 6.58
C ALA A 102 -2.57 8.88 6.89
N TRP A 103 -1.72 9.92 6.99
CA TRP A 103 -2.15 11.30 7.18
C TRP A 103 -2.90 11.81 5.94
N GLU A 104 -2.37 11.60 4.75
CA GLU A 104 -3.02 11.97 3.48
C GLU A 104 -4.36 11.22 3.29
N LEU A 105 -4.43 9.94 3.68
CA LEU A 105 -5.68 9.18 3.62
C LEU A 105 -6.71 9.64 4.65
N ALA A 106 -6.27 10.04 5.84
CA ALA A 106 -7.15 10.66 6.82
C ALA A 106 -7.71 11.99 6.28
N GLU A 107 -6.91 12.78 5.58
CA GLU A 107 -7.39 14.01 4.93
C GLU A 107 -8.42 13.69 3.85
N ALA A 108 -8.09 12.76 2.95
CA ALA A 108 -8.93 12.35 1.83
C ALA A 108 -10.26 11.68 2.26
N THR A 109 -10.35 11.20 3.50
CA THR A 109 -11.56 10.56 4.06
C THR A 109 -12.29 11.43 5.06
N GLY A 110 -11.82 12.65 5.35
CA GLY A 110 -12.37 13.49 6.41
C GLY A 110 -12.22 12.87 7.81
N GLY A 111 -11.13 12.14 8.06
CA GLY A 111 -10.81 11.47 9.32
C GLY A 111 -11.33 10.04 9.45
N LYS A 112 -12.03 9.51 8.44
CA LYS A 112 -12.59 8.16 8.46
C LYS A 112 -11.63 7.06 7.98
N PHE A 113 -10.32 7.28 8.15
CA PHE A 113 -9.30 6.29 7.82
C PHE A 113 -8.68 5.68 9.08
N ARG A 114 -8.56 4.35 9.10
CA ARG A 114 -7.92 3.57 10.17
C ARG A 114 -6.70 2.82 9.63
N LEU A 115 -5.55 3.05 10.25
CA LEU A 115 -4.29 2.39 9.88
C LEU A 115 -4.10 1.11 10.70
N GLY A 116 -4.37 -0.06 10.10
CA GLY A 116 -4.00 -1.35 10.68
C GLY A 116 -2.64 -1.81 10.16
N LEU A 117 -1.75 -2.16 11.08
CA LEU A 117 -0.37 -2.54 10.80
C LEU A 117 -0.11 -4.01 11.11
N GLY A 118 0.75 -4.64 10.32
CA GLY A 118 1.22 -5.99 10.60
C GLY A 118 2.61 -6.25 10.04
N THR A 119 3.25 -7.30 10.55
CA THR A 119 4.67 -7.57 10.33
C THR A 119 4.98 -8.30 9.03
N GLN A 120 4.01 -9.03 8.47
CA GLN A 120 4.22 -10.15 7.53
C GLN A 120 5.07 -11.29 8.09
N VAL A 121 4.96 -12.46 7.44
CA VAL A 121 5.79 -13.62 7.79
C VAL A 121 7.23 -13.45 7.30
N ARG A 122 8.18 -14.04 8.04
CA ARG A 122 9.63 -13.92 7.81
C ARG A 122 10.03 -14.13 6.36
N THR A 123 9.46 -15.12 5.69
CA THR A 123 9.76 -15.44 4.28
C THR A 123 9.51 -14.24 3.36
N HIS A 124 8.39 -13.54 3.54
CA HIS A 124 8.11 -12.35 2.74
C HIS A 124 9.01 -11.19 3.12
N VAL A 125 9.21 -10.92 4.41
CA VAL A 125 10.07 -9.82 4.88
C VAL A 125 11.48 -9.95 4.31
N VAL A 126 12.10 -11.13 4.43
CA VAL A 126 13.49 -11.34 3.98
C VAL A 126 13.58 -11.52 2.47
N ARG A 127 12.76 -12.38 1.86
CA ARG A 127 12.95 -12.78 0.45
C ARG A 127 12.18 -11.91 -0.55
N ARG A 128 11.00 -11.41 -0.19
CA ARG A 128 10.19 -10.55 -1.07
C ARG A 128 10.59 -9.08 -0.93
N TYR A 129 10.80 -8.62 0.31
CA TYR A 129 11.08 -7.21 0.58
C TYR A 129 12.55 -6.89 0.87
N GLY A 130 13.40 -7.91 1.03
CA GLY A 130 14.84 -7.71 1.23
C GLY A 130 15.23 -7.07 2.55
N VAL A 131 14.34 -7.11 3.56
CA VAL A 131 14.58 -6.45 4.86
C VAL A 131 15.01 -7.49 5.89
N PRO A 132 15.97 -7.16 6.79
CA PRO A 132 16.30 -8.03 7.92
C PRO A 132 15.05 -8.34 8.76
N PHE A 133 14.93 -9.60 9.18
CA PHE A 133 13.89 -10.04 10.09
C PHE A 133 14.48 -10.28 11.48
N ASP A 134 13.94 -9.57 12.46
CA ASP A 134 14.30 -9.64 13.88
C ASP A 134 13.01 -9.86 14.69
N ARG A 135 13.04 -9.69 16.02
CA ARG A 135 11.95 -9.82 16.99
C ARG A 135 10.70 -9.03 16.54
N PRO A 136 9.66 -9.69 16.00
CA PRO A 136 8.57 -9.01 15.31
C PRO A 136 7.65 -8.24 16.27
N GLY A 137 7.43 -8.75 17.49
CA GLY A 137 6.61 -8.07 18.49
C GLY A 137 7.24 -6.73 18.96
N PRO A 138 8.46 -6.76 19.54
CA PRO A 138 9.17 -5.54 19.94
C PRO A 138 9.33 -4.54 18.78
N ARG A 139 9.73 -5.01 17.59
CA ARG A 139 9.89 -4.13 16.42
C ARG A 139 8.58 -3.50 15.97
N LEU A 140 7.46 -4.24 16.00
CA LEU A 140 6.16 -3.67 15.65
C LEU A 140 5.69 -2.65 16.70
N ARG A 141 5.94 -2.92 17.99
CA ARG A 141 5.65 -1.95 19.06
C ARG A 141 6.42 -0.65 18.81
N ASP A 142 7.71 -0.73 18.57
CA ASP A 142 8.53 0.45 18.28
C ASP A 142 8.09 1.17 17.00
N TYR A 143 7.74 0.41 15.96
CA TYR A 143 7.17 0.97 14.73
C TYR A 143 5.91 1.80 14.99
N VAL A 144 4.98 1.28 15.80
CA VAL A 144 3.73 1.98 16.13
C VAL A 144 4.02 3.26 16.92
N LEU A 145 5.01 3.22 17.84
CA LEU A 145 5.44 4.41 18.58
C LEU A 145 6.05 5.46 17.64
N ALA A 146 6.93 5.04 16.73
CA ALA A 146 7.51 5.91 15.71
C ALA A 146 6.43 6.57 14.82
N VAL A 147 5.44 5.80 14.34
CA VAL A 147 4.30 6.33 13.56
C VAL A 147 3.51 7.36 14.39
N LYS A 148 3.24 7.09 15.66
CA LYS A 148 2.55 8.03 16.56
C LYS A 148 3.37 9.30 16.80
N ALA A 149 4.69 9.18 16.92
CA ALA A 149 5.59 10.33 17.03
C ALA A 149 5.56 11.18 15.77
N CYS A 150 5.55 10.58 14.57
CA CYS A 150 5.35 11.29 13.31
C CYS A 150 4.01 12.05 13.29
N PHE A 151 2.90 11.43 13.72
CA PHE A 151 1.61 12.13 13.83
C PHE A 151 1.59 13.28 14.83
N ALA A 152 2.40 13.22 15.90
CA ALA A 152 2.60 14.36 16.79
C ALA A 152 3.41 15.44 16.07
N ALA A 153 4.52 15.07 15.44
CA ALA A 153 5.41 15.96 14.71
C ALA A 153 4.73 16.71 13.57
N PHE A 154 3.79 16.09 12.84
CA PHE A 154 3.02 16.75 11.78
C PHE A 154 2.17 17.92 12.28
N ARG A 155 1.89 17.99 13.58
CA ARG A 155 1.10 19.07 14.20
C ARG A 155 1.98 20.07 14.93
N THR A 156 3.07 19.60 15.55
CA THR A 156 3.94 20.42 16.41
C THR A 156 5.15 20.98 15.67
N GLY A 157 5.54 20.38 14.54
CA GLY A 157 6.78 20.69 13.82
C GLY A 157 8.03 20.09 14.44
N THR A 158 7.91 19.23 15.45
CA THR A 158 9.05 18.61 16.16
C THR A 158 8.91 17.09 16.15
N LEU A 159 9.93 16.41 15.61
CA LEU A 159 10.04 14.96 15.63
C LEU A 159 11.19 14.55 16.56
N ASP A 160 10.88 13.71 17.53
CA ASP A 160 11.83 13.22 18.53
C ASP A 160 11.38 11.82 18.98
N HIS A 161 11.88 10.79 18.29
CA HIS A 161 11.60 9.38 18.57
C HIS A 161 12.90 8.58 18.54
N HIS A 162 13.30 8.10 19.71
CA HIS A 162 14.47 7.25 19.90
C HIS A 162 14.04 5.86 20.39
N GLY A 163 13.82 4.96 19.44
CA GLY A 163 13.42 3.58 19.67
C GLY A 163 14.56 2.58 19.55
N GLU A 164 14.30 1.32 19.90
CA GLU A 164 15.27 0.23 19.74
C GLU A 164 15.56 -0.09 18.25
N PHE A 165 14.58 0.12 17.38
CA PHE A 165 14.65 -0.22 15.95
C PHE A 165 14.54 1.00 15.04
N TYR A 166 13.92 2.09 15.51
CA TYR A 166 13.72 3.31 14.73
C TYR A 166 14.20 4.53 15.50
N ASP A 167 15.05 5.31 14.86
CA ASP A 167 15.56 6.57 15.36
C ASP A 167 15.18 7.67 14.36
N LEU A 168 14.30 8.58 14.78
CA LEU A 168 13.72 9.63 13.95
C LEU A 168 13.71 10.95 14.73
N ASP A 169 14.52 11.91 14.30
CA ASP A 169 14.78 13.18 15.01
C ASP A 169 14.62 14.42 14.13
N PHE A 170 14.23 14.23 12.86
CA PHE A 170 14.18 15.32 11.89
C PHE A 170 12.85 15.37 11.14
N ILE A 171 12.25 16.56 11.10
CA ILE A 171 11.12 16.90 10.24
C ILE A 171 11.30 18.30 9.67
N THR A 172 10.96 18.48 8.39
CA THR A 172 10.89 19.81 7.79
C THR A 172 9.58 20.49 8.20
N PRO A 173 9.61 21.73 8.74
CA PRO A 173 8.41 22.44 9.22
C PRO A 173 7.26 22.58 8.21
N SER A 174 7.57 22.47 6.91
CA SER A 174 6.62 22.57 5.79
C SER A 174 6.42 21.25 5.02
N GLY A 175 7.08 20.15 5.42
CA GLY A 175 7.17 18.91 4.62
C GLY A 175 6.02 17.92 4.78
N ALA A 176 5.23 18.02 5.85
CA ALA A 176 3.96 17.31 6.00
C ALA A 176 2.86 18.37 5.90
N GLY A 177 1.79 18.13 5.13
CA GLY A 177 0.63 19.01 5.02
C GLY A 177 -0.03 19.25 6.39
N ALA A 178 0.58 20.08 7.22
CA ALA A 178 0.27 20.33 8.63
C ALA A 178 -1.01 21.14 8.82
N HIS A 179 -1.77 21.34 7.76
CA HIS A 179 -2.92 22.23 7.76
C HIS A 179 -4.20 21.40 7.58
N ARG A 180 -4.87 21.13 8.71
CA ARG A 180 -6.28 20.67 8.86
C ARG A 180 -6.62 19.17 8.78
N CYS A 181 -5.68 18.24 8.77
CA CYS A 181 -6.07 16.81 8.82
C CYS A 181 -6.37 16.32 10.26
N PRO A 182 -7.55 15.71 10.53
CA PRO A 182 -7.83 15.01 11.79
C PRO A 182 -6.98 13.73 11.94
N ARG A 183 -6.71 13.32 13.19
CA ARG A 183 -5.88 12.14 13.50
C ARG A 183 -6.57 10.86 12.97
N PRO A 184 -5.88 9.99 12.20
CA PRO A 184 -6.41 8.66 11.91
C PRO A 184 -6.57 7.86 13.20
N GLU A 185 -7.72 7.22 13.38
CA GLU A 185 -7.94 6.37 14.54
C GLU A 185 -7.09 5.08 14.43
N SER A 186 -6.37 4.78 15.50
CA SER A 186 -5.60 3.54 15.69
C SER A 186 -6.52 2.41 16.09
#